data_AF-A0A5R2MXT2-F1
#
_entry.id   AF-A0A5R2MXT2-F1
#
_cell.length_a   1.000
_cell.length_b   1.000
_cell.length_c   1.000
_cell.angle_alpha   90.00
_cell.angle_beta   90.00
_cell.angle_gamma   90.00
#
_symmetry.space_group_name_H-M   'P 1'
#
loop_
_entity.id
_entity.type
_entity.pdbx_description
1 polymer ?
#
loop_
_entity_poly.entity_id
_entity_poly.type
_entity_poly.pdbx_seq_one_letter_code
_entity_poly.pdbx_strand_id
1 'polypeptide(L)'
;KLIPIEIGGYDLSFTNSALFMVATVVVAAAFLFLTTSSRSLVPGRLQSVSEMAYEFVGNMLRDAAGTQGMKFFPFVFSLFMFVLVANLLGLFPYFFTVTSHIIVTFGLAALVIGTVVVY
;
A
#
# COMPACT_ATOMS: atom_id res chain seq x y z
N LYS A 1 12.40 17.02 -10.04
CA LYS A 1 13.48 16.57 -9.13
C LYS A 1 13.50 17.55 -7.97
N LEU A 2 13.37 17.07 -6.74
CA LEU A 2 13.32 17.88 -5.52
C LEU A 2 14.69 17.96 -4.85
N ILE A 3 15.43 16.84 -4.85
CA ILE A 3 16.80 16.76 -4.33
C ILE A 3 17.62 15.94 -5.33
N PRO A 4 18.53 16.54 -6.10
CA PRO A 4 19.41 15.79 -6.98
C PRO A 4 20.45 15.05 -6.15
N ILE A 5 20.43 13.72 -6.23
CA ILE A 5 21.40 12.84 -5.56
C ILE A 5 22.05 12.02 -6.68
N GLU A 6 23.30 12.35 -7.01
CA GLU A 6 24.09 11.56 -7.95
C GLU A 6 25.04 10.67 -7.15
N ILE A 7 24.86 9.34 -7.28
CA ILE A 7 25.75 8.35 -6.65
C ILE A 7 26.30 7.47 -7.76
N GLY A 8 27.62 7.48 -7.94
CA GLY A 8 28.31 6.55 -8.85
C GLY A 8 27.93 6.69 -10.33
N GLY A 9 27.49 7.87 -10.79
CA GLY A 9 27.06 8.11 -12.17
C GLY A 9 25.59 7.77 -12.47
N TYR A 10 24.83 7.30 -11.47
CA TYR A 10 23.39 7.10 -11.55
C TYR A 10 22.65 8.25 -10.85
N ASP A 11 21.61 8.75 -11.50
CA ASP A 11 20.75 9.80 -10.98
C ASP A 11 19.68 9.20 -10.05
N LEU A 12 19.92 9.28 -8.74
CA LEU A 12 19.01 8.88 -7.67
C LEU A 12 18.23 10.09 -7.11
N SER A 13 17.96 11.09 -7.95
CA SER A 13 17.18 12.26 -7.56
C SER A 13 15.87 11.89 -6.87
N PHE A 14 15.61 12.49 -5.71
CA PHE A 14 14.30 12.41 -5.09
C PHE A 14 13.29 13.16 -5.97
N THR A 15 12.33 12.44 -6.57
CA THR A 15 11.34 13.00 -7.48
C THR A 15 10.04 13.33 -6.76
N ASN A 16 9.15 14.08 -7.41
CA ASN A 16 7.78 14.28 -6.91
C ASN A 16 7.10 12.92 -6.69
N SER A 17 7.28 11.97 -7.61
CA SER A 17 6.77 10.59 -7.47
C SER A 17 7.27 9.93 -6.18
N ALA A 18 8.56 10.03 -5.88
CA ALA A 18 9.14 9.49 -4.65
C ALA A 18 8.55 10.15 -3.38
N LEU A 19 8.37 11.48 -3.40
CA LEU A 19 7.72 12.20 -2.31
C LEU A 19 6.29 11.72 -2.06
N PHE A 20 5.48 11.62 -3.11
CA PHE A 20 4.08 11.20 -2.99
C PHE A 20 3.94 9.72 -2.64
N MET A 21 4.90 8.86 -3.02
CA MET A 21 4.99 7.48 -2.53
C MET A 21 5.19 7.41 -1.02
N VAL A 22 6.16 8.17 -0.49
CA VAL A 22 6.40 8.23 0.96
C VAL A 22 5.17 8.79 1.67
N ALA A 23 4.55 9.85 1.14
CA ALA A 23 3.33 10.41 1.69
C ALA A 23 2.19 9.38 1.73
N THR A 24 2.02 8.59 0.67
CA THR A 24 1.01 7.51 0.60
C THR A 24 1.25 6.47 1.70
N VAL A 25 2.49 6.02 1.89
CA VAL A 25 2.85 5.06 2.94
C VAL A 25 2.56 5.65 4.32
N VAL A 26 2.94 6.90 4.56
CA VAL A 26 2.68 7.59 5.84
C VAL A 26 1.18 7.71 6.09
N VAL A 27 0.39 8.10 5.10
CA VAL A 27 -1.08 8.22 5.23
C VAL A 27 -1.72 6.86 5.48
N ALA A 28 -1.34 5.82 4.74
CA ALA A 28 -1.87 4.47 4.93
C ALA A 28 -1.52 3.92 6.32
N ALA A 29 -0.27 4.08 6.75
CA ALA A 29 0.19 3.65 8.07
C ALA A 29 -0.49 4.44 9.20
N ALA A 30 -0.59 5.76 9.06
CA ALA A 30 -1.27 6.62 10.03
C ALA A 30 -2.76 6.25 10.14
N PHE A 31 -3.43 6.03 9.01
CA PHE A 31 -4.81 5.57 8.99
C PHE A 31 -4.96 4.27 9.79
N LEU A 32 -4.22 3.22 9.42
CA LEU A 32 -4.30 1.93 10.10
C LEU A 32 -3.94 2.01 11.58
N PHE A 33 -2.92 2.79 11.94
CA PHE A 33 -2.50 2.97 13.32
C PHE A 33 -3.59 3.66 14.15
N LEU A 34 -4.17 4.74 13.64
CA LEU A 34 -5.21 5.50 14.33
C LEU A 34 -6.51 4.69 14.48
N THR A 35 -6.91 3.93 13.45
CA THR A 35 -8.14 3.14 13.51
C THR A 35 -7.99 1.89 14.38
N THR A 36 -6.79 1.33 14.50
CA THR A 36 -6.51 0.12 15.30
C THR A 36 -6.11 0.45 16.76
N SER A 37 -5.75 1.71 17.06
CA SER A 37 -5.31 2.10 18.40
C SER A 37 -6.42 2.06 19.45
N SER A 38 -7.69 2.26 19.05
CA SER A 38 -8.83 2.11 19.95
C SER A 38 -9.24 0.64 19.99
N ARG A 39 -8.76 -0.12 20.98
CA ARG A 39 -9.18 -1.53 21.19
C ARG A 39 -10.55 -1.61 21.88
N SER A 40 -11.50 -0.76 21.46
CA SER A 40 -12.85 -0.74 22.00
C SER A 40 -13.63 -1.98 21.56
N LEU A 41 -14.30 -2.64 22.51
CA LEU A 41 -15.16 -3.81 22.23
C LEU A 41 -16.35 -3.47 21.31
N VAL A 42 -16.83 -2.23 21.37
CA VAL A 42 -17.80 -1.70 20.40
C VAL A 42 -17.02 -0.82 19.42
N PRO A 43 -16.88 -1.22 18.14
CA PRO A 43 -16.05 -0.50 17.20
C PRO A 43 -16.66 0.87 16.87
N GLY A 44 -15.82 1.91 16.88
CA GLY A 44 -16.19 3.21 16.35
C GLY A 44 -16.22 3.20 14.82
N ARG A 45 -16.83 4.22 14.20
CA ARG A 45 -17.00 4.30 12.73
C ARG A 45 -15.71 4.08 11.94
N LEU A 46 -14.59 4.67 12.38
CA LEU A 46 -13.30 4.55 11.68
C LEU A 46 -12.66 3.17 11.88
N GLN A 47 -12.80 2.58 13.07
CA GLN A 47 -12.36 1.22 13.36
C GLN A 47 -13.11 0.22 12.46
N SER A 48 -14.42 0.38 12.31
CA SER A 48 -15.24 -0.46 11.43
C SER A 48 -14.80 -0.42 9.97
N VAL A 49 -14.34 0.73 9.47
CA VAL A 49 -13.81 0.83 8.09
C VAL A 49 -12.54 -0.01 7.94
N SER A 50 -11.61 0.08 8.89
CA SER A 50 -10.38 -0.73 8.84
C SER A 50 -10.64 -2.22 9.05
N GLU A 51 -11.57 -2.58 9.93
CA GLU A 51 -11.98 -3.98 10.15
C GLU A 51 -12.63 -4.56 8.90
N MET A 52 -13.52 -3.81 8.27
CA MET A 52 -14.15 -4.22 7.00
C MET A 52 -13.11 -4.41 5.89
N ALA A 53 -12.12 -3.51 5.78
CA ALA A 53 -11.03 -3.68 4.82
C ALA A 53 -10.19 -4.93 5.12
N TYR A 54 -9.89 -5.18 6.40
CA TYR A 54 -9.14 -6.36 6.85
C TYR A 54 -9.89 -7.65 6.52
N GLU A 55 -11.17 -7.74 6.88
CA GLU A 55 -12.02 -8.89 6.58
C GLU A 55 -12.22 -9.09 5.08
N PHE A 56 -12.43 -8.00 4.32
CA PHE A 56 -12.58 -8.07 2.87
C PHE A 56 -11.35 -8.71 2.21
N VAL A 57 -10.15 -8.21 2.53
CA VAL A 57 -8.91 -8.76 1.98
C VAL A 57 -8.67 -10.19 2.48
N GLY A 58 -9.00 -10.47 3.74
CA GLY A 58 -8.80 -11.79 4.35
C GLY A 58 -9.67 -12.86 3.71
N ASN A 59 -10.95 -12.55 3.49
CA ASN A 59 -11.89 -13.42 2.82
C ASN A 59 -11.50 -13.59 1.34
N MET A 60 -11.18 -12.50 0.64
CA MET A 60 -10.72 -12.56 -0.75
C MET A 60 -9.50 -13.46 -0.92
N LEU A 61 -8.49 -13.33 -0.06
CA LEU A 61 -7.29 -14.16 -0.13
C LEU A 61 -7.59 -15.62 0.21
N ARG A 62 -8.42 -15.86 1.23
CA ARG A 62 -8.82 -17.21 1.61
C ARG A 62 -9.61 -17.91 0.50
N ASP A 63 -10.51 -17.20 -0.16
CA ASP A 63 -11.31 -17.75 -1.26
C ASP A 63 -10.45 -18.05 -2.48
N ALA A 64 -9.45 -17.21 -2.76
CA ALA A 64 -8.56 -17.37 -3.92
C ALA A 64 -7.46 -18.42 -3.72
N ALA A 65 -6.84 -18.48 -2.53
CA ALA A 65 -5.63 -19.26 -2.27
C ALA A 65 -5.77 -20.27 -1.10
N GLY A 66 -6.96 -20.38 -0.52
CA GLY A 66 -7.22 -21.25 0.62
C GLY A 66 -6.58 -20.78 1.93
N THR A 67 -6.71 -21.59 2.97
CA THR A 67 -6.13 -21.30 4.30
C THR A 67 -4.60 -21.25 4.28
N GLN A 68 -3.96 -22.04 3.40
CA GLN A 68 -2.51 -22.03 3.23
C GLN A 68 -1.99 -20.72 2.64
N GLY A 69 -2.80 -20.06 1.81
CA GLY A 69 -2.50 -18.74 1.25
C GLY A 69 -2.48 -17.62 2.28
N MET A 70 -3.10 -17.81 3.45
CA MET A 70 -3.12 -16.81 4.53
C MET A 70 -1.74 -16.49 5.10
N LYS A 71 -0.71 -17.31 4.82
CA LYS A 71 0.70 -16.96 5.12
C LYS A 71 1.13 -15.65 4.44
N PHE A 72 0.54 -15.31 3.30
CA PHE A 72 0.79 -14.08 2.55
C PHE A 72 -0.15 -12.94 2.93
N PHE A 73 -1.08 -13.14 3.85
CA PHE A 73 -2.09 -12.15 4.20
C PHE A 73 -1.51 -10.78 4.57
N PRO A 74 -0.48 -10.65 5.45
CA PRO A 74 0.09 -9.35 5.79
C PRO A 74 0.64 -8.60 4.58
N PHE A 75 1.23 -9.34 3.63
CA PHE A 75 1.78 -8.78 2.40
C PHE A 75 0.67 -8.30 1.45
N VAL A 76 -0.34 -9.15 1.20
CA VAL A 76 -1.49 -8.81 0.35
C VAL A 76 -2.27 -7.62 0.91
N PHE A 77 -2.51 -7.61 2.23
CA PHE A 77 -3.18 -6.50 2.90
C PHE A 77 -2.41 -5.19 2.79
N SER A 78 -1.09 -5.22 2.98
CA SER A 78 -0.24 -4.04 2.83
C SER A 78 -0.27 -3.48 1.41
N LEU A 79 -0.19 -4.37 0.39
CA LEU A 79 -0.26 -3.97 -1.01
C LEU A 79 -1.62 -3.38 -1.36
N PHE A 80 -2.71 -4.01 -0.91
CA PHE A 80 -4.06 -3.51 -1.07
C PHE A 80 -4.21 -2.10 -0.47
N MET A 81 -3.81 -1.91 0.78
CA MET A 81 -3.92 -0.62 1.46
C MET A 81 -3.06 0.46 0.79
N PHE A 82 -1.84 0.13 0.35
CA PHE A 82 -0.98 1.04 -0.39
C PHE A 82 -1.64 1.49 -1.70
N VAL A 83 -2.10 0.54 -2.53
CA VAL A 83 -2.72 0.85 -3.82
C VAL A 83 -4.03 1.61 -3.65
N LEU A 84 -4.86 1.24 -2.67
CA LEU A 84 -6.11 1.93 -2.35
C LEU A 84 -5.85 3.39 -1.98
N VAL A 85 -4.95 3.65 -1.03
CA VAL A 85 -4.63 5.01 -0.60
C VAL A 85 -3.95 5.81 -1.71
N ALA A 86 -3.03 5.20 -2.48
CA ALA A 86 -2.39 5.87 -3.61
C ALA A 86 -3.42 6.36 -4.64
N ASN A 87 -4.41 5.52 -4.96
CA ASN A 87 -5.45 5.87 -5.91
C ASN A 87 -6.43 6.90 -5.34
N LEU A 88 -6.80 6.81 -4.05
CA LEU A 88 -7.65 7.81 -3.39
C LEU A 88 -6.97 9.18 -3.31
N LEU A 89 -5.69 9.23 -2.96
CA LEU A 89 -4.91 10.46 -2.97
C LEU A 89 -4.80 11.04 -4.39
N GLY A 90 -4.69 10.17 -5.40
CA GLY A 90 -4.69 10.56 -6.81
C GLY A 90 -5.98 11.25 -7.31
N LEU A 91 -7.09 11.14 -6.59
CA LEU A 91 -8.34 11.85 -6.92
C LEU A 91 -8.32 13.31 -6.48
N PHE A 92 -7.44 13.68 -5.54
CA PHE A 92 -7.33 15.07 -5.10
C PHE A 92 -6.63 15.91 -6.18
N PRO A 93 -7.17 17.08 -6.54
CA PRO A 93 -6.47 17.99 -7.43
C PRO A 93 -5.10 18.35 -6.82
N TYR A 94 -4.08 18.45 -7.67
CA TYR A 94 -2.67 18.70 -7.31
C TYR A 94 -1.89 17.53 -6.68
N PHE A 95 -2.52 16.39 -6.37
CA PHE A 95 -1.79 15.20 -5.95
C PHE A 95 -1.23 14.44 -7.15
N PHE A 96 0.00 13.96 -7.02
CA PHE A 96 0.65 13.20 -8.07
C PHE A 96 0.19 11.74 -8.04
N THR A 97 -0.35 11.25 -9.15
CA THR A 97 -0.79 9.86 -9.29
C THR A 97 0.40 8.93 -9.51
N VAL A 98 0.95 8.41 -8.41
CA VAL A 98 2.07 7.47 -8.45
C VAL A 98 1.73 6.23 -9.29
N THR A 99 0.49 5.72 -9.18
CA THR A 99 0.02 4.53 -9.89
C THR A 99 -0.07 4.70 -11.41
N SER A 100 -0.03 5.93 -11.93
CA SER A 100 0.05 6.18 -13.38
C SER A 100 1.41 5.83 -13.99
N HIS A 101 2.44 5.62 -13.16
CA HIS A 101 3.77 5.27 -13.63
C HIS A 101 3.88 3.76 -13.79
N ILE A 102 4.03 3.30 -15.03
CA ILE A 102 4.12 1.87 -15.34
C ILE A 102 5.27 1.17 -14.59
N ILE A 103 6.37 1.87 -14.34
CA ILE A 103 7.50 1.32 -13.59
C ILE A 103 7.11 0.95 -12.15
N VAL A 104 6.19 1.70 -11.54
CA VAL A 104 5.72 1.44 -10.16
C VAL A 104 4.79 0.23 -10.16
N THR A 105 3.79 0.21 -11.03
CA THR A 105 2.83 -0.92 -11.08
C THR A 105 3.52 -2.21 -11.52
N PHE A 106 4.44 -2.13 -12.47
CA PHE A 106 5.30 -3.24 -12.86
C PHE A 106 6.18 -3.72 -11.71
N GLY A 107 6.81 -2.80 -10.96
CA GLY A 107 7.62 -3.15 -9.79
C GLY A 107 6.83 -3.88 -8.71
N LEU A 108 5.61 -3.43 -8.41
CA LEU A 108 4.70 -4.13 -7.48
C LEU A 108 4.32 -5.52 -8.01
N ALA A 109 3.99 -5.65 -9.29
CA ALA A 109 3.65 -6.93 -9.90
C ALA A 109 4.83 -7.91 -9.86
N ALA A 110 6.04 -7.44 -10.21
CA ALA A 110 7.25 -8.24 -10.15
C ALA A 110 7.55 -8.71 -8.71
N LEU A 111 7.33 -7.85 -7.70
CA LEU A 111 7.49 -8.20 -6.29
C LEU A 111 6.50 -9.30 -5.88
N VAL A 112 5.22 -9.17 -6.24
CA VAL A 112 4.20 -10.19 -5.97
C VAL A 112 4.57 -11.52 -6.61
N ILE A 113 4.85 -11.53 -7.92
CA ILE A 113 5.20 -12.74 -8.66
C ILE A 113 6.46 -13.38 -8.08
N GLY A 114 7.50 -12.58 -7.84
CA GLY A 114 8.75 -13.05 -7.26
C GLY A 114 8.55 -13.68 -5.88
N THR A 115 7.76 -13.04 -5.01
CA THR A 115 7.48 -13.57 -3.67
C THR A 115 6.75 -14.91 -3.71
N VAL A 116 5.75 -15.05 -4.60
CA VAL A 116 4.96 -16.28 -4.71
C VAL A 116 5.74 -17.42 -5.38
N VAL A 117 6.60 -17.12 -6.34
CA VAL A 117 7.38 -18.14 -7.07
C VAL A 117 8.57 -18.63 -6.26
N VAL A 118 9.23 -17.75 -5.50
CA VAL A 118 10.43 -18.11 -4.73
C VAL A 118 10.11 -18.84 -3.43
N TYR A 119 8.91 -18.64 -2.84
CA TYR A 119 8.56 -19.07 -1.49
C TYR A 119 7.40 -20.08 -1.42
#